data_AF-A0A8S3HD08-F1
#
_entry.id   AF-A0A8S3HD08-F1
#
_cell.length_a   1.000
_cell.length_b   1.000
_cell.length_c   1.000
_cell.angle_alpha   90.00
_cell.angle_beta   90.00
_cell.angle_gamma   90.00
#
_symmetry.space_group_name_H-M   'P 1'
#
loop_
_entity.id
_entity.type
_entity.pdbx_description
1 polymer ?
#
loop_
_entity_poly.entity_id
_entity_poly.type
_entity_poly.pdbx_seq_one_letter_code
_entity_poly.pdbx_strand_id
1 'polypeptide(L)'
;STTTATTKLLNKEFEEEQDSNDDDELKESSAIKEIRSDQLWAMLLSIKLTPSPNLHKLICFLFSIPCSNAFVESVFSAMKHLYDDKRNRMSTKLVAAELKIRFNSFLSCTEVYNIFLSKPELLKLIHCNEKYCAKNNELIN
;
A
#
# COMPACT_ATOMS: atom_id res chain seq x y z
N SER A 1 -54.48 33.42 -6.31
CA SER A 1 -53.19 32.74 -6.53
C SER A 1 -52.68 32.23 -5.21
N THR A 2 -52.64 30.91 -5.11
CA THR A 2 -52.52 30.11 -3.89
C THR A 2 -51.21 29.37 -3.98
N THR A 3 -50.33 29.50 -2.98
CA THR A 3 -49.22 28.55 -2.79
C THR A 3 -48.85 28.54 -1.32
N THR A 4 -48.94 27.39 -0.66
CA THR A 4 -47.78 26.68 -0.10
C THR A 4 -48.23 25.52 0.79
N ALA A 5 -47.62 24.37 0.52
CA ALA A 5 -47.37 23.24 1.41
C ALA A 5 -48.54 22.32 1.81
N THR A 6 -48.78 21.25 1.05
CA THR A 6 -48.10 19.94 1.14
C THR A 6 -48.62 19.03 2.27
N THR A 7 -49.42 18.07 1.81
CA THR A 7 -49.33 16.64 2.16
C THR A 7 -49.60 16.25 3.62
N LYS A 8 -50.86 16.40 4.02
CA LYS A 8 -51.57 15.54 4.99
C LYS A 8 -52.76 14.89 4.29
N LEU A 9 -52.52 13.88 3.45
CA LEU A 9 -53.52 13.07 2.75
C LEU A 9 -52.77 11.78 2.38
N LEU A 10 -53.15 10.54 2.70
CA LEU A 10 -54.38 9.97 3.24
C LEU A 10 -53.97 8.76 4.09
N ASN A 11 -54.21 8.82 5.40
CA ASN A 11 -54.26 7.64 6.27
C ASN A 11 -55.73 7.35 6.54
N LYS A 12 -56.36 6.45 5.78
CA LYS A 12 -57.49 5.62 6.21
C LYS A 12 -57.89 4.65 5.10
N GLU A 13 -58.41 3.50 5.50
CA GLU A 13 -58.81 2.32 4.69
C GLU A 13 -57.61 1.38 4.50
N PHE A 14 -57.57 0.19 5.11
CA PHE A 14 -58.62 -0.83 5.14
C PHE A 14 -58.30 -1.83 6.29
N GLU A 15 -59.25 -2.05 7.22
CA GLU A 15 -59.27 -3.22 8.10
C GLU A 15 -60.35 -4.20 7.60
N GLU A 16 -60.24 -5.45 8.08
CA GLU A 16 -61.07 -6.67 7.87
C GLU A 16 -60.57 -7.60 6.75
N GLU A 17 -60.40 -8.92 6.91
CA GLU A 17 -60.23 -9.87 8.03
C GLU A 17 -60.00 -11.26 7.38
N GLN A 18 -59.15 -12.13 7.98
CA GLN A 18 -59.11 -13.63 7.97
C GLN A 18 -59.13 -14.38 6.60
N ASP A 19 -58.45 -15.51 6.33
CA ASP A 19 -57.96 -16.65 7.11
C ASP A 19 -57.03 -17.51 6.20
N SER A 20 -56.39 -18.53 6.79
CA SER A 20 -55.72 -19.71 6.20
C SER A 20 -54.17 -19.69 6.05
N ASN A 21 -53.56 -20.28 7.08
CA ASN A 21 -52.38 -21.16 7.12
C ASN A 21 -51.57 -21.33 5.82
N ASP A 22 -50.28 -20.98 5.90
CA ASP A 22 -49.18 -21.91 5.68
C ASP A 22 -47.90 -21.28 6.27
N ASP A 23 -47.42 -21.87 7.36
CA ASP A 23 -46.14 -21.56 7.98
C ASP A 23 -44.98 -22.01 7.07
N ASP A 24 -43.84 -21.31 7.19
CA ASP A 24 -42.54 -21.57 6.54
C ASP A 24 -42.28 -20.91 5.17
N GLU A 25 -42.38 -19.58 5.09
CA GLU A 25 -41.63 -18.80 4.10
C GLU A 25 -40.63 -17.83 4.78
N LEU A 26 -39.35 -18.11 4.56
CA LEU A 26 -38.12 -17.44 5.02
C LEU A 26 -38.27 -15.93 5.33
N LYS A 27 -38.47 -15.60 6.61
CA LYS A 27 -38.06 -14.32 7.18
C LYS A 27 -36.58 -14.38 7.60
N GLU A 28 -35.68 -14.38 6.62
CA GLU A 28 -34.26 -14.09 6.86
C GLU A 28 -33.78 -12.93 5.99
N SER A 29 -34.46 -11.80 6.12
CA SER A 29 -33.89 -10.48 5.80
C SER A 29 -33.53 -9.77 7.12
N SER A 30 -32.78 -10.46 7.97
CA SER A 30 -32.24 -9.90 9.21
C SER A 30 -31.05 -9.00 8.85
N ALA A 31 -31.35 -7.71 8.68
CA ALA A 31 -30.43 -6.57 8.76
C ALA A 31 -28.95 -6.88 8.50
N ILE A 32 -28.49 -6.72 7.25
CA ILE A 32 -27.06 -6.60 6.95
C ILE A 32 -26.57 -5.38 7.72
N LYS A 33 -25.95 -5.60 8.88
CA LYS A 33 -25.29 -4.55 9.64
C LYS A 33 -24.25 -3.94 8.71
N GLU A 34 -24.32 -2.62 8.52
CA GLU A 34 -23.37 -1.89 7.69
C GLU A 34 -21.96 -2.01 8.30
N ILE A 35 -21.14 -2.91 7.75
CA ILE A 35 -19.76 -3.08 8.19
C ILE A 35 -18.95 -1.95 7.58
N ARG A 36 -18.25 -1.18 8.42
CA ARG A 36 -17.32 -0.14 7.97
C ARG A 36 -16.25 -0.77 7.06
N SER A 37 -15.97 -0.12 5.92
CA SER A 37 -15.14 -0.71 4.86
C SER A 37 -13.77 -1.20 5.34
N ASP A 38 -13.13 -0.47 6.25
CA ASP A 38 -11.83 -0.86 6.84
C ASP A 38 -11.92 -2.17 7.64
N GLN A 39 -13.01 -2.41 8.36
CA GLN A 39 -13.24 -3.64 9.14
C GLN A 39 -13.50 -4.82 8.21
N LEU A 40 -14.23 -4.60 7.12
CA LEU A 40 -14.42 -5.61 6.08
C LEU A 40 -13.08 -6.02 5.46
N TRP A 41 -12.25 -5.04 5.08
CA TRP A 41 -10.91 -5.31 4.53
C TRP A 41 -9.99 -5.96 5.55
N ALA A 42 -9.99 -5.51 6.80
CA ALA A 42 -9.21 -6.13 7.88
C ALA A 42 -9.60 -7.59 8.08
N MET A 43 -10.90 -7.89 8.11
CA MET A 43 -11.40 -9.27 8.22
C MET A 43 -11.00 -10.11 7.00
N LEU A 44 -11.17 -9.59 5.78
CA LEU A 44 -10.82 -10.27 4.54
C LEU A 44 -9.31 -10.60 4.47
N LEU A 45 -8.45 -9.68 4.93
CA LEU A 45 -6.99 -9.82 4.89
C LEU A 45 -6.42 -10.61 6.08
N SER A 46 -7.15 -10.68 7.20
CA SER A 46 -6.74 -11.45 8.38
C SER A 46 -6.95 -12.96 8.22
N ILE A 47 -7.84 -13.37 7.31
CA ILE A 47 -8.04 -14.77 6.99
C ILE A 47 -6.79 -15.26 6.25
N LYS A 48 -6.02 -16.13 6.91
CA LYS A 48 -4.71 -16.67 6.45
C LYS A 48 -4.70 -17.35 5.07
N LEU A 49 -5.84 -17.46 4.41
CA LEU A 49 -5.94 -17.97 3.05
C LEU A 49 -7.19 -17.34 2.44
N THR A 50 -7.02 -16.35 1.56
CA THR A 50 -8.10 -16.05 0.63
C THR A 50 -8.37 -17.36 -0.13
N PRO A 51 -9.59 -17.91 -0.10
CA PRO A 51 -9.86 -19.26 -0.60
C PRO A 51 -9.62 -19.42 -2.11
N SER A 52 -9.32 -18.33 -2.82
CA SER A 52 -8.95 -18.31 -4.23
C SER A 52 -7.60 -17.62 -4.46
N PRO A 53 -6.63 -18.29 -5.11
CA PRO A 53 -5.33 -17.70 -5.43
C PRO A 53 -5.41 -16.50 -6.38
N ASN A 54 -6.49 -16.40 -7.18
CA ASN A 54 -6.70 -15.26 -8.09
C ASN A 54 -7.13 -14.00 -7.33
N LEU A 55 -7.95 -14.15 -6.29
CA LEU A 55 -8.35 -13.04 -5.44
C LEU A 55 -7.15 -12.48 -4.67
N HIS A 56 -6.28 -13.36 -4.16
CA HIS A 56 -5.03 -12.94 -3.52
C HIS A 56 -4.16 -12.09 -4.45
N LYS A 57 -3.93 -12.54 -5.69
CA LYS A 57 -3.16 -11.80 -6.70
C LYS A 57 -3.76 -10.43 -6.99
N LEU A 58 -5.09 -10.35 -7.12
CA LEU A 58 -5.80 -9.10 -7.36
C LEU A 58 -5.61 -8.11 -6.19
N ILE A 59 -5.74 -8.60 -4.96
CA ILE A 59 -5.54 -7.80 -3.75
C ILE A 59 -4.09 -7.30 -3.70
N CYS A 60 -3.09 -8.16 -3.90
CA CYS A 60 -1.68 -7.76 -3.93
C CYS A 60 -1.42 -6.71 -5.02
N PHE A 61 -2.00 -6.87 -6.20
CA PHE A 61 -1.90 -5.89 -7.28
C PHE A 61 -2.52 -4.55 -6.89
N LEU A 62 -3.75 -4.56 -6.35
CA LEU A 62 -4.44 -3.34 -5.93
C LEU A 62 -3.63 -2.57 -4.87
N PHE A 63 -3.08 -3.26 -3.87
CA PHE A 63 -2.26 -2.66 -2.83
C PHE A 63 -0.83 -2.30 -3.27
N SER A 64 -0.36 -2.79 -4.42
CA SER A 64 0.92 -2.35 -4.99
C SER A 64 0.86 -0.94 -5.59
N ILE A 65 -0.36 -0.43 -5.84
CA ILE A 65 -0.59 0.91 -6.36
C ILE A 65 -0.76 1.87 -5.18
N PRO A 66 0.13 2.86 -4.99
CA PRO A 66 -0.03 3.83 -3.91
C PRO A 66 -1.22 4.74 -4.19
N CYS A 67 -2.02 5.03 -3.16
CA CYS A 67 -3.18 5.93 -3.27
C CYS A 67 -2.80 7.41 -3.48
N SER A 68 -1.53 7.77 -3.33
CA SER A 68 -1.05 9.16 -3.38
C SER A 68 0.37 9.24 -3.95
N ASN A 69 0.67 10.38 -4.57
CA ASN A 69 2.01 10.73 -5.06
C ASN A 69 2.99 11.09 -3.94
N ALA A 70 2.53 11.26 -2.70
CA ALA A 70 3.38 11.71 -1.58
C ALA A 70 4.63 10.81 -1.36
N PHE A 71 4.50 9.50 -1.58
CA PHE A 71 5.63 8.58 -1.50
C PHE A 71 6.68 8.87 -2.59
N VAL A 72 6.24 9.05 -3.83
CA VAL A 72 7.11 9.33 -4.97
C VAL A 72 7.75 10.72 -4.84
N GLU A 73 6.99 11.72 -4.37
CA GLU A 73 7.52 13.06 -4.07
C GLU A 73 8.59 13.02 -2.99
N SER A 74 8.43 12.16 -1.97
CA SER A 74 9.45 11.94 -0.94
C SER A 74 10.74 11.35 -1.54
N VAL A 75 10.61 10.40 -2.46
CA VAL A 75 11.75 9.83 -3.21
C VAL A 75 12.43 10.92 -4.05
N PHE A 76 11.67 11.75 -4.76
CA PHE A 76 12.23 12.83 -5.58
C PHE A 76 12.88 13.94 -4.75
N SER A 77 12.31 14.28 -3.60
CA SER A 77 12.92 15.22 -2.66
C SER A 77 14.28 14.70 -2.16
N ALA A 78 14.35 13.44 -1.75
CA ALA A 78 15.60 12.81 -1.34
C ALA A 78 16.61 12.73 -2.51
N MET A 79 16.15 12.37 -3.70
CA MET A 79 16.98 12.34 -4.90
C MET A 79 17.58 13.73 -5.20
N LYS A 80 16.75 14.77 -5.15
CA LYS A 80 17.18 16.15 -5.37
C LYS A 80 18.23 16.57 -4.35
N HIS A 81 18.03 16.26 -3.08
CA HIS A 81 19.01 16.54 -2.02
C HIS A 81 20.37 15.86 -2.30
N LEU A 82 20.37 14.57 -2.65
CA LEU A 82 21.60 13.81 -2.91
C LEU A 82 22.31 14.24 -4.21
N TYR A 83 21.55 14.73 -5.20
CA TYR A 83 22.07 15.13 -6.50
C TYR A 83 22.52 16.60 -6.54
N ASP A 84 21.76 17.52 -5.94
CA ASP A 84 22.00 18.97 -6.01
C ASP A 84 22.94 19.51 -4.92
N ASP A 85 23.44 18.67 -4.00
CA ASP A 85 24.37 19.10 -2.95
C ASP A 85 25.69 19.60 -3.58
N LYS A 86 25.75 20.91 -3.87
CA LYS A 86 26.74 21.57 -4.74
C LYS A 86 28.19 21.37 -4.30
N ARG A 87 28.43 20.95 -3.06
CA ARG A 87 29.78 20.63 -2.53
C ARG A 87 30.09 19.14 -2.45
N ASN A 88 29.08 18.26 -2.49
CA ASN A 88 29.24 16.81 -2.33
C ASN A 88 28.30 16.00 -3.24
N ARG A 89 28.09 16.47 -4.48
CA ARG A 89 27.18 15.83 -5.43
C ARG A 89 27.58 14.39 -5.69
N MET A 90 26.66 13.49 -5.41
CA MET A 90 26.86 12.06 -5.65
C MET A 90 26.76 11.75 -7.15
N SER A 91 27.45 10.69 -7.58
CA SER A 91 27.24 10.14 -8.92
C SER A 91 25.83 9.57 -9.04
N THR A 92 25.24 9.57 -10.23
CA THR A 92 23.88 9.03 -10.45
C THR A 92 23.75 7.57 -10.01
N LYS A 93 24.81 6.77 -10.20
CA LYS A 93 24.89 5.38 -9.72
C LYS A 93 24.81 5.30 -8.19
N LEU A 94 25.50 6.19 -7.49
CA LEU A 94 25.50 6.24 -6.03
C LEU A 94 24.16 6.73 -5.48
N VAL A 95 23.57 7.76 -6.08
CA VAL A 95 22.21 8.24 -5.73
C VAL A 95 21.18 7.12 -5.87
N ALA A 96 21.21 6.38 -6.98
CA ALA A 96 20.29 5.27 -7.20
C ALA A 96 20.47 4.13 -6.18
N ALA A 97 21.72 3.81 -5.80
CA ALA A 97 22.00 2.80 -4.78
C ALA A 97 21.50 3.24 -3.40
N GLU A 98 21.76 4.50 -3.01
CA GLU A 98 21.31 5.09 -1.75
C GLU A 98 19.78 5.08 -1.64
N LEU A 99 19.07 5.54 -2.68
CA LEU A 99 17.60 5.54 -2.70
C LEU A 99 17.03 4.12 -2.59
N LYS A 100 17.66 3.13 -3.24
CA LYS A 100 17.23 1.73 -3.15
C LYS A 100 17.32 1.22 -1.72
N ILE A 101 18.43 1.49 -1.04
CA ILE A 101 18.64 1.07 0.35
C ILE A 101 17.66 1.82 1.26
N ARG A 102 17.54 3.14 1.12
CA ARG A 102 16.71 3.98 1.99
C ARG A 102 15.22 3.67 1.92
N PHE A 103 14.68 3.43 0.73
CA PHE A 103 13.24 3.27 0.53
C PHE A 103 12.76 1.81 0.39
N ASN A 104 13.66 0.86 0.14
CA ASN A 104 13.29 -0.56 0.02
C ASN A 104 13.90 -1.46 1.10
N SER A 105 14.66 -0.92 2.06
CA SER A 105 15.11 -1.68 3.22
C SER A 105 14.05 -1.64 4.31
N PHE A 106 13.59 -2.82 4.73
CA PHE A 106 12.79 -3.00 5.94
C PHE A 106 13.66 -3.32 7.16
N LEU A 107 14.97 -3.38 6.97
CA LEU A 107 15.93 -3.76 8.00
C LEU A 107 16.28 -2.56 8.88
N SER A 108 16.31 -2.80 10.19
CA SER A 108 16.87 -1.87 11.16
C SER A 108 18.39 -1.75 10.98
N CYS A 109 18.96 -0.64 11.48
CA CYS A 109 20.41 -0.44 11.46
C CYS A 109 21.16 -1.59 12.15
N THR A 110 20.59 -2.18 13.20
CA THR A 110 21.16 -3.31 13.93
C THR A 110 21.21 -4.56 13.06
N GLU A 111 20.13 -4.86 12.32
CA GLU A 111 20.11 -6.01 11.41
C GLU A 111 21.07 -5.82 10.24
N VAL A 112 21.12 -4.62 9.66
CA VAL A 112 22.08 -4.28 8.60
C VAL A 112 23.51 -4.45 9.10
N TYR A 113 23.82 -3.99 10.32
CA TYR A 113 25.13 -4.16 10.93
C TYR A 113 25.51 -5.65 11.08
N ASN A 114 24.59 -6.48 11.59
CA ASN A 114 24.81 -7.91 11.72
C ASN A 114 25.03 -8.59 10.35
N ILE A 115 24.32 -8.15 9.30
CA ILE A 115 24.53 -8.64 7.92
C ILE A 115 25.92 -8.29 7.41
N PHE A 116 26.41 -7.08 7.69
CA PHE A 116 27.76 -6.68 7.30
C PHE A 116 28.83 -7.49 8.04
N LEU A 117 28.67 -7.74 9.34
CA LEU A 117 29.57 -8.62 10.09
C LEU A 117 29.58 -10.05 9.55
N SER A 118 28.42 -10.54 9.09
CA SER A 118 28.29 -11.89 8.52
C SER A 118 28.94 -12.02 7.13
N LYS A 119 29.33 -10.91 6.49
CA LYS A 119 29.89 -10.89 5.13
C LYS A 119 31.24 -10.16 5.09
N PRO A 120 32.31 -10.76 5.65
CA PRO A 120 33.63 -10.13 5.72
C PRO A 120 34.22 -9.82 4.34
N GLU A 121 33.91 -10.61 3.30
CA GLU A 121 34.36 -10.34 1.92
C GLU A 121 33.81 -9.02 1.38
N LEU A 122 32.56 -8.68 1.70
CA LEU A 122 31.95 -7.40 1.30
C LEU A 122 32.65 -6.23 2.01
N LEU A 123 32.95 -6.38 3.31
CA LEU A 123 33.68 -5.36 4.06
C LEU A 123 35.08 -5.15 3.52
N LYS A 124 35.76 -6.23 3.13
CA LYS A 124 37.07 -6.18 2.47
C LYS A 124 36.99 -5.42 1.16
N LEU A 125 35.99 -5.70 0.30
CA LEU A 125 35.77 -4.97 -0.95
C LEU A 125 35.48 -3.48 -0.75
N ILE A 126 34.69 -3.12 0.27
CA ILE A 126 34.40 -1.71 0.61
C ILE A 126 35.66 -0.97 1.05
N HIS A 127 36.52 -1.65 1.82
CA HIS A 127 37.78 -1.12 2.33
C HIS A 127 38.91 -1.13 1.29
N CYS A 128 38.80 -1.96 0.24
CA CYS A 128 39.75 -1.97 -0.87
C CYS A 128 39.71 -0.65 -1.64
N ASN A 129 40.87 -0.01 -1.79
CA ASN A 129 41.04 1.22 -2.55
C ASN A 129 41.03 1.01 -4.07
N GLU A 130 40.71 -0.20 -4.56
CA GLU A 130 40.64 -0.51 -5.99
C GLU A 130 39.68 0.42 -6.76
N LYS A 131 38.67 1.00 -6.07
CA LYS A 131 37.80 2.05 -6.60
C LYS A 131 38.53 3.32 -7.07
N TYR A 132 39.75 3.57 -6.58
CA TYR A 132 40.60 4.71 -6.97
C TYR A 132 41.72 4.31 -7.93
N CYS A 133 42.06 3.03 -8.04
CA CYS A 133 43.16 2.56 -8.90
C CYS A 133 42.73 2.35 -10.37
N ALA A 134 41.44 2.24 -10.67
CA ALA A 134 40.92 2.04 -12.03
C ALA A 134 40.89 3.32 -12.90
N LYS A 135 41.83 4.25 -12.70
CA LYS A 135 42.14 5.32 -13.67
C LYS A 135 43.52 5.05 -14.23
N ASN A 136 43.58 4.24 -15.29
CA ASN A 136 44.60 4.25 -16.34
C ASN A 136 44.38 3.02 -17.25
N ASN A 137 43.26 2.97 -17.99
CA ASN A 137 43.10 2.16 -19.21
C ASN A 137 41.80 2.49 -19.97
N GLU A 138 41.48 3.78 -20.12
CA GLU A 138 40.58 4.26 -21.19
C GLU A 138 41.32 5.31 -22.05
N LEU A 139 42.56 5.00 -22.40
CA LEU A 139 43.26 5.61 -23.53
C LEU A 139 43.94 4.46 -24.28
N ILE A 140 43.63 4.33 -25.57
CA ILE A 140 44.17 3.40 -26.58
C ILE A 140 43.40 2.06 -26.72
N ASN A 141 42.26 2.10 -27.41
CA ASN A 141 42.08 1.52 -28.76
C ASN A 141 40.72 1.92 -29.34
#